data_AF-A0A372LQB2-F1
#
_entry.id   AF-A0A372LQB2-F1
#
_cell.length_a   1.000
_cell.length_b   1.000
_cell.length_c   1.000
_cell.angle_alpha   90.00
_cell.angle_beta   90.00
_cell.angle_gamma   90.00
#
_symmetry.space_group_name_H-M   'P 1'
#
loop_
_entity.id
_entity.type
_entity.pdbx_description
1 polymer ?
#
loop_
_entity_poly.entity_id
_entity_poly.type
_entity_poly.pdbx_seq_one_letter_code
_entity_poly.pdbx_strand_id
1 'polypeptide(L)' 'MELIPSSGGVFEVTINDALIYSKKETGVFPKNRDIIAKMEALNNE' A
#
# COMPACT_ATOMS: atom_id res chain seq x y z
N MET A 1 11.54 6.65 0.23
CA MET A 1 10.83 5.41 -0.16
C MET A 1 11.85 4.29 -0.10
N GLU A 2 11.49 3.18 0.54
CA GLU A 2 12.27 1.94 0.55
C GLU A 2 11.43 0.81 -0.03
N LEU A 3 12.10 -0.23 -0.54
CA LEU A 3 11.45 -1.47 -0.96
C LEU A 3 11.92 -2.58 -0.03
N ILE A 4 11.00 -3.10 0.77
CA ILE A 4 11.27 -4.19 1.70
C ILE A 4 10.90 -5.50 1.00
N PRO A 5 11.85 -6.40 0.68
CA PRO A 5 11.54 -7.68 0.06
C PRO A 5 10.73 -8.53 1.04
N SER A 6 9.62 -9.10 0.55
CA SER A 6 8.75 -9.98 1.33
C SER A 6 8.60 -11.34 0.66
N SER A 7 8.25 -12.35 1.45
CA SER A 7 8.06 -13.74 0.99
C SER A 7 6.57 -14.04 0.76
N GLY A 8 6.26 -15.06 -0.04
CA GLY A 8 4.89 -15.57 -0.18
C GLY A 8 3.96 -14.73 -1.07
N GLY A 9 4.49 -13.86 -1.94
CA GLY A 9 3.69 -13.11 -2.91
C GLY A 9 2.85 -11.97 -2.31
N VAL A 10 3.20 -11.55 -1.09
CA VAL A 10 2.60 -10.42 -0.36
C VAL A 10 3.04 -9.10 -0.99
N PHE A 11 2.10 -8.16 -1.06
CA PHE A 11 2.36 -6.78 -1.46
C PHE A 11 1.61 -5.86 -0.51
N GLU A 12 2.34 -5.03 0.22
CA GLU A 12 1.82 -4.13 1.24
C GLU A 12 2.38 -2.73 1.03
N VAL A 13 1.57 -1.72 1.34
CA VAL A 13 1.96 -0.32 1.26
C VAL A 13 1.65 0.33 2.60
N THR A 14 2.67 0.94 3.21
CA THR A 14 2.59 1.64 4.49
C THR A 14 3.05 3.09 4.35
N ILE A 15 2.52 3.97 5.19
CA ILE A 15 2.96 5.37 5.33
C ILE A 15 3.10 5.64 6.82
N ASN A 16 4.26 6.11 7.28
CA ASN A 16 4.55 6.33 8.70
C ASN A 16 4.14 5.12 9.56
N ASP A 17 4.53 3.92 9.12
CA ASP A 17 4.18 2.62 9.73
C ASP A 17 2.69 2.25 9.74
N ALA A 18 1.80 3.09 9.19
CA ALA A 18 0.38 2.76 9.03
C ALA A 18 0.13 2.02 7.70
N LEU A 19 -0.48 0.84 7.77
CA LEU A 19 -0.88 0.06 6.60
C LEU A 19 -2.02 0.73 5.84
N ILE A 20 -1.80 1.06 4.58
CA ILE A 20 -2.82 1.70 3.71
C ILE A 20 -3.39 0.75 2.64
N TYR A 21 -2.69 -0.36 2.38
CA TYR A 21 -3.10 -1.41 1.46
C TYR A 21 -2.40 -2.75 1.73
N SER A 22 -3.13 -3.87 1.66
CA SER A 22 -2.56 -5.22 1.64
C SER A 22 -3.19 -6.10 0.56
N LYS A 23 -2.37 -6.57 -0.40
CA LYS A 23 -2.79 -7.59 -1.39
C LYS A 23 -3.17 -8.90 -0.70
N LYS A 24 -2.58 -9.20 0.46
CA LYS A 24 -2.89 -10.43 1.20
C LYS A 24 -4.34 -10.42 1.68
N GLU A 25 -4.85 -9.25 2.08
CA GLU A 25 -6.24 -9.06 2.51
C GLU A 25 -7.20 -8.96 1.34
N THR A 26 -6.85 -8.18 0.30
CA THR A 26 -7.75 -7.94 -0.83
C THR A 26 -7.73 -9.06 -1.87
N GLY A 27 -6.68 -9.88 -1.90
CA GLY A 27 -6.41 -10.87 -2.95
C GLY A 27 -6.00 -10.28 -4.30
N VAL A 28 -5.94 -8.95 -4.43
CA VAL A 28 -5.79 -8.25 -5.71
C VAL A 28 -4.54 -7.38 -5.70
N PHE A 29 -3.86 -7.25 -6.84
CA PHE A 29 -2.78 -6.26 -6.97
C PHE A 29 -3.39 -4.88 -7.28
N PRO A 30 -3.01 -3.82 -6.57
CA PRO A 30 -3.68 -2.52 -6.69
C PRO A 30 -3.37 -1.87 -8.04
N LYS A 31 -4.25 -1.00 -8.53
CA LYS A 31 -3.90 -0.08 -9.62
C LYS A 31 -3.18 1.12 -9.02
N ASN A 32 -2.26 1.69 -9.77
CA ASN A 32 -1.47 2.84 -9.32
C ASN A 32 -2.35 4.00 -8.84
N ARG A 33 -3.47 4.25 -9.55
CA ARG A 33 -4.41 5.34 -9.20
C ARG A 33 -5.05 5.14 -7.82
N ASP A 34 -5.32 3.91 -7.40
CA ASP A 34 -5.95 3.63 -6.09
C ASP A 34 -5.00 3.95 -4.94
N ILE A 35 -3.71 3.62 -5.09
CA ILE A 35 -2.69 3.91 -4.09
C ILE A 35 -2.41 5.41 -4.01
N ILE A 36 -2.32 6.10 -5.15
CA ILE A 36 -2.11 7.55 -5.19
C ILE A 36 -3.27 8.27 -4.50
N ALA A 37 -4.51 7.90 -4.80
CA ALA A 37 -5.69 8.53 -4.17
C ALA A 37 -5.70 8.33 -2.64
N LYS A 38 -5.32 7.15 -2.15
CA LYS A 38 -5.17 6.88 -0.70
C LYS A 38 -4.05 7.73 -0.07
N MET A 39 -2.92 7.89 -0.75
CA MET A 39 -1.82 8.75 -0.30
C MET A 39 -2.25 10.22 -0.23
N GLU A 40 -2.94 10.72 -1.25
CA GLU A 40 -3.41 12.11 -1.28
C GLU A 40 -4.44 12.40 -0.18
N ALA A 41 -5.35 11.46 0.09
CA ALA A 41 -6.31 11.62 1.18
C ALA A 41 -5.65 11.81 2.55
N LEU A 42 -4.55 11.09 2.83
CA LEU A 42 -3.82 11.16 4.09
C LEU A 42 -2.94 12.40 4.26
N ASN A 43 -2.56 13.06 3.15
CA ASN A 43 -1.73 14.26 3.18
C ASN A 43 -2.54 15.56 3.33
N ASN A 44 -3.87 15.50 3.25
CA ASN A 44 -4.77 16.65 3.39
C ASN A 44 -5.39 16.74 4.80
N GLU A 45 -4.85 15.99 5.77
CA GLU A 45 -5.25 15.98 7.19
C GLU A 45 -4.22 16.69 8.08
#